data_AF-A0A2D7X1E7-F1
#
_entry.id   AF-A0A2D7X1E7-F1
#
_cell.length_a   1.000
_cell.length_b   1.000
_cell.length_c   1.000
_cell.angle_alpha   90.00
_cell.angle_beta   90.00
_cell.angle_gamma   90.00
#
_symmetry.space_group_name_H-M   'P 1'
#
loop_
_entity.id
_entity.type
_entity.pdbx_description
1 polymer ?
#
loop_
_entity_poly.entity_id
_entity_poly.type
_entity_poly.pdbx_seq_one_letter_code
_entity_poly.pdbx_strand_id
1 'polypeptide(L)'
;MNKTCENESCMNGYLLVPNHQHDVMERVECMECLVNEKYRFDLSCRVREMLRECSRERLISIVSDAFADSIYMNVDACADAEDMIQSKRTQDLTAMIAVYLSRPYSGRAA
;
A
#
# COMPACT_ATOMS: atom_id res chain seq x y z
N MET A 1 -4.59 -13.98 30.82
CA MET A 1 -3.19 -13.77 30.38
C MET A 1 -3.23 -12.97 29.10
N ASN A 2 -2.63 -11.78 29.08
CA ASN A 2 -2.42 -11.01 27.85
C ASN A 2 -1.48 -11.82 26.96
N LYS A 3 -2.03 -12.48 25.93
CA LYS A 3 -1.22 -13.04 24.85
C LYS A 3 -0.63 -11.83 24.12
N THR A 4 0.66 -11.60 24.29
CA THR A 4 1.42 -10.65 23.47
C THR A 4 1.14 -10.97 22.01
N CYS A 5 0.78 -9.96 21.22
CA CYS A 5 0.41 -10.14 19.82
C CYS A 5 1.71 -10.38 19.04
N GLU A 6 2.20 -11.63 19.02
CA GLU A 6 3.37 -12.02 18.23
C GLU A 6 3.09 -11.64 16.77
N ASN A 7 3.98 -10.82 16.22
CA ASN A 7 3.77 -9.86 15.13
C ASN A 7 3.19 -10.39 13.80
N GLU A 8 2.95 -11.68 13.65
CA GLU A 8 2.57 -12.32 12.39
C GLU A 8 1.06 -12.61 12.26
N SER A 9 0.27 -12.55 13.34
CA SER A 9 -1.16 -12.89 13.31
C SER A 9 -2.11 -11.68 13.39
N CYS A 10 -1.57 -10.47 13.36
CA CYS A 10 -2.34 -9.24 13.49
C CYS A 10 -3.03 -8.86 12.17
N MET A 11 -4.36 -9.00 12.11
CA MET A 11 -5.16 -8.57 10.96
C MET A 11 -6.32 -7.69 11.40
N ASN A 12 -6.32 -6.43 10.95
CA ASN A 12 -7.42 -5.46 11.12
C ASN A 12 -7.94 -5.33 12.56
N GLY A 13 -7.05 -5.24 13.56
CA GLY A 13 -7.45 -5.07 14.96
C GLY A 13 -7.70 -6.37 15.74
N TYR A 14 -7.63 -7.53 15.09
CA TYR A 14 -7.92 -8.83 15.70
C TYR A 14 -6.77 -9.84 15.51
N LEU A 15 -6.71 -10.82 16.41
CA LEU A 15 -5.95 -12.06 16.28
C LEU A 15 -6.89 -13.21 15.92
N LEU A 16 -6.43 -14.12 15.08
CA LEU A 16 -7.08 -15.42 14.87
C LEU A 16 -6.48 -16.44 15.84
N VAL A 17 -7.29 -16.94 16.77
CA VAL A 17 -6.88 -17.94 17.75
C VAL A 17 -7.70 -19.22 17.58
N PRO A 18 -7.11 -20.43 17.74
CA PRO A 18 -7.87 -21.66 17.71
C PRO A 18 -8.85 -21.75 18.89
N ASN A 19 -10.13 -22.00 18.60
CA ASN A 19 -11.12 -22.35 19.60
C ASN A 19 -11.34 -23.87 19.59
N HIS A 20 -10.63 -24.56 20.48
CA HIS A 20 -10.64 -26.02 20.57
C HIS A 20 -11.98 -26.64 20.99
N GLN A 21 -12.94 -25.85 21.49
CA GLN A 21 -14.28 -26.34 21.84
C GLN A 21 -15.19 -26.45 20.61
N HIS A 22 -14.95 -25.61 19.60
CA HIS A 22 -15.77 -25.51 18.40
C HIS A 22 -15.03 -25.92 17.11
N ASP A 23 -13.75 -26.29 17.22
CA ASP A 23 -12.86 -26.65 16.10
C ASP A 23 -12.84 -25.60 14.98
N VAL A 24 -12.84 -24.31 15.37
CA VAL A 24 -12.82 -23.15 14.47
C VAL A 24 -11.77 -22.13 14.89
N MET A 25 -11.39 -21.23 13.97
CA MET A 25 -10.58 -20.05 14.29
C MET A 25 -11.49 -18.90 14.76
N GLU A 26 -11.23 -18.38 15.95
CA GLU A 26 -11.97 -17.28 16.55
C GLU A 26 -11.20 -15.96 16.41
N ARG A 27 -11.91 -14.87 16.15
CA ARG A 27 -11.35 -13.53 16.15
C ARG A 27 -11.40 -12.95 17.56
N VAL A 28 -10.24 -12.61 18.11
CA VAL A 28 -10.12 -11.96 19.42
C VAL A 28 -9.53 -10.58 19.22
N GLU A 29 -10.14 -9.57 19.83
CA GLU A 29 -9.65 -8.19 19.80
C GLU A 29 -8.23 -8.13 20.41
N CYS A 30 -7.29 -7.55 19.67
CA CYS A 30 -5.95 -7.26 20.17
C CYS A 30 -5.77 -5.75 20.27
N MET A 31 -5.62 -5.25 21.49
CA MET A 31 -5.41 -3.82 21.73
C MET A 31 -4.14 -3.29 21.06
N GLU A 32 -3.07 -4.07 20.98
CA GLU A 32 -1.84 -3.68 20.26
C GLU A 32 -2.11 -3.52 18.76
N CYS A 33 -2.91 -4.42 18.16
CA CYS A 33 -3.33 -4.34 16.76
C CYS A 33 -4.19 -3.10 16.50
N LEU A 34 -5.15 -2.82 17.39
CA LEU A 34 -6.00 -1.62 17.28
C LEU A 34 -5.19 -0.33 17.43
N VAL A 35 -4.22 -0.30 18.34
CA VAL A 35 -3.31 0.85 18.49
C VAL A 35 -2.44 1.02 17.24
N ASN A 36 -1.90 -0.07 16.68
CA ASN A 36 -1.13 -0.04 15.44
C ASN A 36 -1.96 0.43 14.25
N GLU A 37 -3.21 -0.02 14.13
CA GLU A 37 -4.13 0.41 13.06
C GLU A 37 -4.46 1.89 13.19
N LYS A 38 -4.80 2.35 14.40
CA LYS A 38 -5.01 3.78 14.67
C LYS A 38 -3.78 4.61 14.33
N TYR A 39 -2.60 4.15 14.73
CA TYR A 39 -1.34 4.83 14.41
C TYR A 39 -1.10 4.92 12.90
N ARG A 40 -1.34 3.84 12.14
CA ARG A 40 -1.25 3.83 10.67
C ARG A 40 -2.25 4.80 10.04
N PHE A 41 -3.48 4.83 10.54
CA PHE A 41 -4.49 5.78 10.09
C PHE A 41 -4.06 7.23 10.33
N ASP A 42 -3.63 7.55 11.55
CA ASP A 42 -3.16 8.88 11.94
C ASP A 42 -1.96 9.31 11.08
N LEU A 43 -1.00 8.40 10.86
CA LEU A 43 0.13 8.64 9.96
C LEU A 43 -0.34 8.94 8.52
N SER A 44 -1.31 8.17 8.02
CA SER A 44 -1.87 8.39 6.68
C SER A 44 -2.54 9.76 6.55
N CYS A 45 -3.24 10.23 7.58
CA CYS A 45 -3.85 11.56 7.60
C CYS A 45 -2.78 12.66 7.56
N ARG A 46 -1.75 12.56 8.40
CA ARG A 46 -0.66 13.55 8.45
C ARG A 46 0.11 13.61 7.12
N VAL A 47 0.38 12.46 6.51
CA VAL A 47 1.01 12.42 5.18
C VAL A 47 0.12 13.08 4.13
N ARG A 48 -1.21 12.84 4.14
CA ARG A 48 -2.13 13.53 3.23
C ARG A 48 -2.13 15.04 3.41
N GLU A 49 -2.06 15.52 4.66
CA GLU A 49 -1.96 16.95 4.95
C GLU A 49 -0.66 17.55 4.39
N MET A 50 0.48 16.92 4.65
CA MET A 50 1.77 17.34 4.10
C MET A 50 1.77 17.37 2.57
N LEU A 51 1.16 16.36 1.92
CA LEU A 51 1.05 16.32 0.46
C LEU A 51 0.12 17.42 -0.09
N ARG A 52 -0.91 17.83 0.66
CA ARG A 52 -1.77 18.96 0.26
C ARG A 52 -1.06 20.29 0.33
N GLU A 53 -0.06 20.43 1.21
CA GLU A 53 0.76 21.64 1.34
C GLU A 53 1.89 21.69 0.30
N CYS A 54 2.21 20.57 -0.36
CA CYS A 54 3.20 20.52 -1.42
C CYS A 54 2.74 21.28 -2.67
N SER A 55 3.68 21.90 -3.39
CA SER A 55 3.38 22.52 -4.67
C SER A 55 3.00 21.47 -5.71
N ARG A 56 2.17 21.87 -6.68
CA ARG A 56 1.72 21.00 -7.76
C ARG A 56 2.89 20.44 -8.56
N GLU A 57 3.89 21.27 -8.86
CA GLU A 57 5.08 20.88 -9.62
C GLU A 57 5.88 19.80 -8.87
N ARG A 58 5.98 19.94 -7.53
CA ARG A 58 6.70 18.98 -6.70
C ARG A 58 5.97 17.63 -6.65
N LEU A 59 4.64 17.65 -6.53
CA LEU A 59 3.82 16.44 -6.56
C LEU A 59 3.91 15.73 -7.92
N ILE A 60 3.89 16.48 -9.02
CA ILE A 60 4.06 15.92 -10.37
C ILE A 60 5.41 15.21 -10.48
N SER A 61 6.51 15.85 -10.06
CA SER A 61 7.84 15.23 -10.08
C SER A 61 7.86 13.92 -9.31
N ILE A 62 7.35 13.90 -8.07
CA ILE A 62 7.34 12.69 -7.23
C ILE A 62 6.54 11.56 -7.89
N VAL A 63 5.35 11.86 -8.43
CA VAL A 63 4.49 10.87 -9.08
C VAL A 63 5.14 10.35 -10.38
N SER A 64 5.76 11.23 -11.16
CA SER A 64 6.46 10.85 -12.39
C SER A 64 7.65 9.93 -12.11
N ASP A 65 8.46 10.26 -11.10
CA ASP A 65 9.61 9.45 -10.71
C ASP A 65 9.16 8.06 -10.20
N ALA A 66 8.17 8.03 -9.30
CA ALA A 66 7.62 6.77 -8.78
C ALA A 66 7.02 5.87 -9.88
N PHE A 67 6.38 6.47 -10.88
CA PHE A 67 5.85 5.73 -12.01
C PHE A 67 6.97 5.19 -12.92
N ALA A 68 7.99 6.00 -13.22
CA ALA A 68 9.14 5.55 -14.00
C ALA A 68 9.88 4.38 -13.31
N ASP A 69 10.07 4.48 -11.99
CA ASP A 69 10.64 3.40 -11.18
C ASP A 69 9.76 2.13 -11.24
N SER A 70 8.43 2.29 -11.21
CA SER A 70 7.52 1.15 -11.31
C SER A 70 7.61 0.41 -12.66
N ILE A 71 7.88 1.12 -13.76
CA ILE A 71 8.14 0.52 -15.08
C ILE A 71 9.46 -0.23 -15.04
N TYR A 72 10.52 0.37 -14.50
CA TYR A 72 11.83 -0.26 -14.39
C TYR A 72 11.78 -1.59 -13.61
N MET A 73 10.96 -1.65 -12.55
CA MET A 73 10.82 -2.85 -11.71
C MET A 73 9.89 -3.92 -12.30
N ASN A 74 9.12 -3.62 -13.35
CA ASN A 74 8.15 -4.54 -13.94
C ASN A 74 8.41 -4.75 -15.43
N VAL A 75 8.99 -5.90 -15.78
CA VAL A 75 9.38 -6.25 -17.16
C VAL A 75 8.20 -6.18 -18.14
N ASP A 76 6.99 -6.53 -17.69
CA ASP A 76 5.79 -6.50 -18.53
C ASP A 76 5.28 -5.07 -18.78
N ALA A 77 5.72 -4.09 -17.96
CA ALA A 77 5.33 -2.69 -18.08
C ALA A 77 6.07 -1.94 -19.18
N CYS A 78 7.17 -2.50 -19.69
CA CYS A 78 7.98 -1.87 -20.74
C CYS A 78 7.20 -1.73 -22.05
N ALA A 79 6.49 -2.77 -22.47
CA ALA A 79 5.71 -2.75 -23.72
C ALA A 79 4.56 -1.72 -23.64
N ASP A 80 3.83 -1.71 -22.53
CA ASP A 80 2.77 -0.73 -22.28
C ASP A 80 3.34 0.70 -22.30
N ALA A 81 4.50 0.94 -21.68
CA ALA A 81 5.15 2.23 -21.65
C ALA A 81 5.63 2.70 -23.04
N GLU A 82 6.16 1.79 -23.86
CA GLU A 82 6.59 2.07 -25.24
C GLU A 82 5.42 2.48 -26.13
N ASP A 83 4.32 1.69 -26.13
CA ASP A 83 3.10 2.00 -26.90
C ASP A 83 2.52 3.36 -26.51
N MET A 84 2.64 3.71 -25.23
CA MET A 84 2.21 5.00 -24.70
C MET A 84 3.05 6.18 -25.20
N ILE A 85 4.38 6.06 -25.17
CA ILE A 85 5.29 7.09 -25.71
C ILE A 85 4.98 7.33 -27.19
N GLN A 86 4.72 6.25 -27.94
CA GLN A 86 4.43 6.31 -29.37
C GLN A 86 3.03 6.92 -29.65
N SER A 87 2.02 6.54 -28.87
CA SER A 87 0.63 6.99 -29.09
C SER A 87 0.38 8.44 -28.64
N LYS A 88 1.25 9.02 -27.81
CA LYS A 88 1.11 10.38 -27.23
C LYS A 88 -0.23 10.63 -26.54
N ARG A 89 -0.94 9.57 -26.10
CA ARG A 89 -2.23 9.66 -25.42
C ARG A 89 -2.03 9.90 -23.93
N THR A 90 -1.90 11.18 -23.56
CA THR A 90 -1.67 11.60 -22.17
C THR A 90 -2.85 11.31 -21.24
N GLN A 91 -4.06 11.10 -21.77
CA GLN A 91 -5.25 10.76 -20.98
C GLN A 91 -5.16 9.33 -20.42
N ASP A 92 -4.68 8.38 -21.23
CA ASP A 92 -4.52 6.97 -20.85
C ASP A 92 -3.41 6.79 -19.79
N LEU A 93 -2.46 7.73 -19.74
CA LEU A 93 -1.32 7.72 -18.81
C LEU A 93 -1.77 7.83 -17.35
N THR A 94 -2.79 8.65 -17.10
CA THR A 94 -3.25 8.92 -15.73
C THR A 94 -3.91 7.68 -15.12
N ALA A 95 -4.70 6.95 -15.91
CA ALA A 95 -5.33 5.70 -15.46
C ALA A 95 -4.28 4.63 -15.17
N MET A 96 -3.25 4.55 -15.99
CA MET A 96 -2.18 3.57 -15.81
C MET A 96 -1.29 3.89 -14.60
N ILE A 97 -0.92 5.15 -14.39
CA ILE A 97 -0.20 5.59 -13.18
C ILE A 97 -0.96 5.14 -11.93
N ALA A 98 -2.28 5.31 -11.89
CA ALA A 98 -3.09 4.87 -10.75
C ALA A 98 -3.02 3.36 -10.53
N VAL A 99 -3.08 2.56 -11.59
CA VAL A 99 -2.96 1.09 -11.51
C VAL A 99 -1.59 0.69 -10.98
N TYR A 100 -0.50 1.22 -11.53
CA TYR A 100 0.86 0.86 -11.16
C TYR A 100 1.23 1.31 -9.74
N LEU A 101 0.78 2.49 -9.32
CA LEU A 101 0.98 2.97 -7.94
C LEU A 101 0.09 2.26 -6.91
N SER A 102 -1.03 1.66 -7.34
CA SER A 102 -1.91 0.90 -6.44
C SER A 102 -1.45 -0.53 -6.18
N ARG A 103 -0.49 -1.04 -6.96
CA ARG A 103 0.04 -2.39 -6.74
C ARG A 103 0.88 -2.39 -5.46
N PRO A 104 0.65 -3.36 -4.55
CA PRO A 104 1.48 -3.48 -3.36
C PRO A 104 2.93 -3.66 -3.81
N TYR A 105 3.82 -2.84 -3.23
CA TYR A 105 5.26 -2.95 -3.45
C TYR A 105 5.68 -4.35 -3.00
N SER A 106 5.89 -5.28 -3.94
CA SER A 106 6.43 -6.61 -3.67
C SER A 106 7.95 -6.52 -3.45
N GLY A 107 8.37 -5.54 -2.64
CA GLY A 107 9.75 -5.34 -2.25
C GLY A 107 10.21 -6.56 -1.46
N ARG A 108 11.19 -7.26 -2.04
CA ARG A 108 11.91 -8.43 -1.51
C ARG A 108 11.95 -8.45 0.02
N ALA A 109 11.43 -9.53 0.60
CA ALA A 109 12.05 -10.09 1.79
C ALA A 109 13.52 -10.35 1.45
N ALA A 110 14.41 -9.59 2.09
CA ALA A 110 15.84 -9.90 2.14
C ALA A 110 16.09 -10.80 3.36
#